data_AF-A0A6N7A700-F1
#
_entry.id   AF-A0A6N7A700-F1
#
_cell.length_a   1.000
_cell.length_b   1.000
_cell.length_c   1.000
_cell.angle_alpha   90.00
_cell.angle_beta   90.00
_cell.angle_gamma   90.00
#
_symmetry.space_group_name_H-M   'P 1'
#
loop_
_entity.id
_entity.type
_entity.pdbx_description
1 polymer ?
#
loop_
_entity_poly.entity_id
_entity_poly.type
_entity_poly.pdbx_seq_one_letter_code
_entity_poly.pdbx_strand_id
1 'polypeptide(L)' 'MGKNSDEIRENLKRAEISIKAAKDMVEKEYYDIAASRAYYAAFYAASALLLKENTSHLTVWSHR' A
#
# COMPACT_ATOMS: atom_id res chain seq x y z
N MET A 1 -4.80 16.85 10.59
CA MET A 1 -4.32 15.47 10.40
C MET A 1 -3.17 15.55 9.41
N GLY A 2 -2.00 14.97 9.73
CA GLY A 2 -0.78 15.22 8.94
C GLY A 2 -0.87 14.59 7.55
N LYS A 3 -0.36 15.27 6.53
CA LYS A 3 -0.33 14.82 5.12
C LYS A 3 0.00 13.32 4.94
N ASN A 4 0.92 12.81 5.75
CA ASN A 4 1.37 11.42 5.70
C ASN A 4 0.32 10.41 6.19
N SER A 5 -0.55 10.76 7.15
CA SER A 5 -1.59 9.82 7.62
C SER A 5 -2.66 9.56 6.55
N ASP A 6 -2.98 10.60 5.77
CA ASP A 6 -3.92 10.46 4.65
C ASP A 6 -3.31 9.64 3.51
N GLU A 7 -2.02 9.85 3.21
CA GLU A 7 -1.31 9.10 2.18
C GLU A 7 -1.09 7.62 2.55
N ILE A 8 -0.82 7.32 3.83
CA ILE A 8 -0.78 5.94 4.34
C ILE A 8 -2.14 5.27 4.14
N ARG A 9 -3.23 5.93 4.55
CA ARG A 9 -4.59 5.38 4.42
C ARG A 9 -4.97 5.15 2.95
N GLU A 10 -4.64 6.09 2.07
CA GLU A 10 -4.94 5.98 0.65
C GLU A 10 -4.14 4.85 -0.02
N ASN A 11 -2.86 4.69 0.33
CA ASN A 11 -2.05 3.57 -0.15
C ASN A 11 -2.61 2.22 0.34
N LEU A 12 -3.02 2.10 1.61
CA LEU A 12 -3.66 0.88 2.11
C LEU A 12 -4.96 0.57 1.36
N LYS A 13 -5.80 1.58 1.12
CA LYS A 13 -7.03 1.43 0.33
C LYS A 13 -6.74 0.93 -1.08
N ARG A 14 -5.72 1.46 -1.75
CA ARG A 14 -5.30 1.01 -3.08
C ARG A 14 -4.76 -0.42 -3.07
N ALA A 15 -4.03 -0.80 -2.01
CA ALA A 15 -3.56 -2.16 -1.81
C ALA A 15 -4.73 -3.14 -1.70
N GLU A 16 -5.73 -2.83 -0.88
CA GLU A 16 -6.94 -3.63 -0.69
C GLU A 16 -7.75 -3.79 -1.99
N ILE A 17 -7.96 -2.69 -2.73
CA ILE A 17 -8.66 -2.74 -4.02
C ILE A 17 -7.88 -3.62 -5.01
N SER A 18 -6.56 -3.47 -5.05
CA SER A 18 -5.71 -4.20 -6.00
C SER A 18 -5.67 -5.69 -5.69
N ILE A 19 -5.58 -6.11 -4.42
CA ILE A 19 -5.57 -7.53 -4.06
C ILE A 19 -6.94 -8.17 -4.25
N LYS A 20 -8.03 -7.44 -4.02
CA LYS A 20 -9.38 -7.93 -4.34
C LYS A 20 -9.53 -8.15 -5.84
N ALA A 21 -9.13 -7.17 -6.66
CA ALA A 21 -9.14 -7.31 -8.11
C ALA A 21 -8.26 -8.49 -8.58
N ALA A 22 -7.08 -8.69 -7.98
CA ALA A 22 -6.23 -9.84 -8.31
C ALA A 22 -6.96 -11.18 -8.08
N LYS A 23 -7.66 -11.33 -6.96
CA LYS A 23 -8.47 -12.52 -6.65
C LYS A 23 -9.58 -12.74 -7.67
N ASP A 24 -10.33 -11.68 -8.00
CA ASP A 24 -11.39 -11.74 -9.01
C ASP A 24 -10.86 -12.14 -10.40
N MET A 25 -9.61 -11.78 -10.72
CA MET A 25 -8.95 -12.17 -11.99
C MET A 25 -8.46 -13.62 -11.98
N VAL A 26 -8.01 -14.14 -10.82
CA VAL A 26 -7.65 -15.56 -10.67
C VAL A 26 -8.88 -16.44 -10.91
N GLU A 27 -10.04 -16.07 -10.36
CA GLU A 27 -11.31 -16.79 -10.58
C GLU A 27 -11.73 -16.83 -12.05
N LYS A 28 -11.25 -15.87 -12.86
CA LYS A 28 -11.51 -15.77 -14.30
C LYS A 28 -10.37 -16.30 -15.17
N GLU A 29 -9.37 -16.93 -14.55
CA GLU A 29 -8.18 -17.49 -15.23
C GLU A 29 -7.32 -16.45 -15.97
N TYR A 30 -7.47 -15.16 -15.65
CA TYR A 30 -6.65 -14.07 -16.19
C TYR A 30 -5.38 -13.87 -15.38
N TYR A 31 -4.50 -14.88 -15.39
CA TYR A 31 -3.36 -14.98 -14.49
C TYR A 31 -2.30 -13.88 -14.67
N ASP A 32 -2.06 -13.43 -15.89
CA ASP A 32 -1.15 -12.33 -16.21
C ASP A 32 -1.64 -10.99 -15.62
N ILE A 33 -2.94 -10.74 -15.73
CA ILE A 33 -3.60 -9.57 -15.14
C ILE A 33 -3.61 -9.71 -13.61
N ALA A 34 -3.92 -10.90 -13.08
CA ALA A 34 -3.91 -11.16 -11.65
C ALA A 34 -2.54 -10.90 -11.01
N ALA A 35 -1.46 -11.40 -11.63
CA ALA A 35 -0.09 -11.17 -11.18
C ALA A 35 0.26 -9.67 -11.14
N SER A 36 -0.11 -8.95 -12.19
CA SER A 36 0.07 -7.49 -12.26
C SER A 36 -0.65 -6.77 -11.12
N ARG A 37 -1.90 -7.16 -10.81
CA ARG A 37 -2.67 -6.57 -9.70
C ARG A 37 -2.09 -6.92 -8.33
N ALA A 38 -1.62 -8.14 -8.14
CA ALA A 38 -0.97 -8.57 -6.91
C ALA A 38 0.34 -7.79 -6.66
N TYR A 39 1.14 -7.56 -7.71
CA TYR A 39 2.33 -6.71 -7.63
C TYR A 39 1.99 -5.29 -7.13
N TYR A 40 0.98 -4.65 -7.72
CA TYR A 40 0.57 -3.31 -7.28
C TYR A 40 0.02 -3.30 -5.86
N ALA A 41 -0.68 -4.36 -5.44
CA ALA A 41 -1.14 -4.48 -4.05
C ALA A 41 0.04 -4.46 -3.07
N ALA A 42 1.08 -5.26 -3.35
CA ALA A 42 2.29 -5.31 -2.54
C ALA A 42 3.04 -3.95 -2.55
N PHE A 43 3.15 -3.32 -3.72
CA PHE A 43 3.79 -2.01 -3.86
C PHE A 43 3.11 -0.93 -3.00
N TYR A 44 1.78 -0.84 -3.03
CA TYR A 44 1.05 0.14 -2.22
C TYR A 44 1.15 -0.16 -0.73
N ALA A 45 1.09 -1.43 -0.33
CA ALA A 45 1.28 -1.83 1.07
C ALA A 45 2.69 -1.47 1.58
N ALA A 46 3.73 -1.75 0.80
CA ALA A 46 5.10 -1.40 1.14
C ALA A 46 5.29 0.13 1.22
N SER A 47 4.67 0.89 0.32
CA SER A 47 4.70 2.35 0.34
C SER A 47 4.06 2.92 1.60
N ALA A 48 2.91 2.38 2.03
CA ALA A 48 2.28 2.75 3.29
C ALA A 48 3.16 2.44 4.51
N LEU A 49 3.82 1.28 4.52
CA LEU A 49 4.73 0.87 5.59
C LEU A 49 5.94 1.83 5.69
N LEU A 50 6.61 2.11 4.58
CA LEU A 50 7.76 3.00 4.54
C LEU A 50 7.41 4.43 4.98
N LEU A 51 6.25 4.95 4.58
CA LEU A 51 5.77 6.26 5.04
C LEU A 51 5.57 6.29 6.57
N LYS A 52 5.01 5.21 7.13
CA LYS A 52 4.82 5.08 8.59
C LYS A 52 6.18 5.05 9.33
N GLU A 53 7.14 4.28 8.81
CA GLU A 53 8.48 4.20 9.40
C GLU A 53 9.22 5.54 9.33
N ASN A 54 9.17 6.23 8.20
CA ASN A 54 9.78 7.55 8.03
C ASN A 54 9.16 8.60 8.96
N THR A 55 7.84 8.55 9.21
CA THR A 55 7.21 9.42 10.21
C THR A 55 7.61 9.09 11.65
N SER A 56 7.91 7.81 11.93
CA SER A 56 8.34 7.38 13.26
C SER A 56 9.79 7.80 13.55
N HIS A 57 10.63 7.94 12.51
CA HIS A 57 12.01 8.40 12.66
C HIS A 57 12.09 9.92 12.90
N LEU A 58 11.19 10.72 12.34
CA LEU A 58 11.19 12.18 12.49
C LEU A 58 10.74 12.68 13.87
N THR A 59 10.02 11.88 14.65
CA THR A 59 9.63 12.25 16.03
C THR A 59 10.77 12.07 17.04
N VAL A 60 11.76 11.22 16.74
CA VAL A 60 12.88 10.92 17.65
C VAL A 60 13.99 12.00 17.60
N TRP A 61 14.06 12.78 16.51
CA TRP A 61 15.12 13.78 16.31
C TRP A 61 14.66 15.24 16.44
N SER A 62 13.39 15.52 16.75
CA SER A 62 12.89 16.89 16.94
C SER A 62 12.99 17.42 18.38
N HIS A 63 13.56 16.64 19.31
CA HIS A 63 13.75 17.00 20.72
C HIS A 63 15.24 16.98 21.16
N ARG A 64 16.17 17.17 20.22
CA ARG A 64 17.58 17.42 20.54
C ARG A 64 18.04 18.73 19.96
#